data_AF-A0A8T8SBL0-F1
#
_entry.id   AF-A0A8T8SBL0-F1
#
_cell.length_a   1.000
_cell.length_b   1.000
_cell.length_c   1.000
_cell.angle_alpha   90.00
_cell.angle_beta   90.00
_cell.angle_gamma   90.00
#
_symmetry.space_group_name_H-M   'P 1'
#
loop_
_entity.id
_entity.type
_entity.pdbx_description
1 polymer ?
#
loop_
_entity_poly.entity_id
_entity_poly.type
_entity_poly.pdbx_seq_one_letter_code
_entity_poly.pdbx_strand_id
1 'polypeptide(L)'
;EPFTSEDFRTFRSELVSKISDTPHPLEVTITELIPRLGHALADLRASSAETTAAFKQAISAQQVDIERLHHGLERAVIMLSESIERRDRADEGRAQVQQVVMSSICALAGASSTLQSTHTHQHEQQQQTLQMLVRLLATSTLPALADPSPPISHSTPSTSAPSSSTPVPPLPMRSQEDSAAAASIASDTKRPSASFQPPPMPTASSVPAASSAPPPPLILLPRTILCIAAKVNTVSQLAVEWYAGKDGYMGVLARLEAKDQALDAKGAAARKQICRWRRVLGVLEELERDRGWSRDTAARAMDTQLKKNKHGLRTLADNIAKDDARAAWMALLVAAT
;
A
#
# COMPACT_ATOMS: atom_id res chain seq x y z
N GLU A 1 -28.30 26.79 86.08
CA GLU A 1 -27.02 26.95 85.33
C GLU A 1 -27.37 27.29 83.87
N PRO A 2 -26.44 27.72 82.98
CA PRO A 2 -26.85 28.10 81.62
C PRO A 2 -27.29 26.89 80.77
N PHE A 3 -26.65 25.72 80.94
CA PHE A 3 -26.93 24.51 80.16
C PHE A 3 -28.24 23.79 80.55
N THR A 4 -28.94 24.28 81.57
CA THR A 4 -30.25 23.76 82.01
C THR A 4 -31.42 24.66 81.62
N SER A 5 -31.17 25.83 80.99
CA SER A 5 -32.22 26.74 80.50
C SER A 5 -33.09 26.13 79.40
N GLU A 6 -34.32 26.62 79.30
CA GLU A 6 -35.25 26.30 78.22
C GLU A 6 -34.70 26.78 76.86
N ASP A 7 -34.10 27.97 76.80
CA ASP A 7 -33.46 28.50 75.58
C ASP A 7 -32.37 27.56 75.04
N PHE A 8 -31.59 26.97 75.94
CA PHE A 8 -30.53 26.02 75.57
C PHE A 8 -31.10 24.68 75.08
N ARG A 9 -32.27 24.26 75.60
CA ARG A 9 -32.99 23.10 75.06
C ARG A 9 -33.53 23.39 73.66
N THR A 10 -34.15 24.55 73.45
CA THR A 10 -34.66 25.00 72.15
C THR A 10 -33.54 25.12 71.12
N PHE A 11 -32.44 25.79 71.46
CA PHE A 11 -31.24 25.86 70.62
C PHE A 11 -30.68 24.47 70.29
N ARG A 12 -30.63 23.56 71.28
CA ARG A 12 -30.17 22.18 71.07
C ARG A 12 -31.10 21.40 70.14
N SER A 13 -32.42 21.53 70.26
CA SER A 13 -33.36 20.87 69.34
C SER A 13 -33.28 21.45 67.93
N GLU A 14 -33.14 22.77 67.77
CA GLU A 14 -32.89 23.39 66.47
C GLU A 14 -31.59 22.92 65.84
N LEU A 15 -30.50 22.88 66.60
CA LEU A 15 -29.18 22.46 66.11
C LEU A 15 -29.19 20.98 65.71
N VAL A 16 -29.83 20.12 66.50
CA VAL A 16 -29.99 18.70 66.15
C VAL A 16 -30.85 18.54 64.90
N SER A 17 -32.00 19.22 64.80
CA SER A 17 -32.85 19.20 63.59
C SER A 17 -32.05 19.64 62.36
N LYS A 18 -31.42 20.82 62.41
CA LYS A 18 -30.61 21.36 61.31
C LYS A 18 -29.47 20.42 60.90
N ILE A 19 -28.88 19.66 61.83
CA ILE A 19 -27.85 18.65 61.52
C ILE A 19 -28.45 17.41 60.85
N SER A 20 -29.64 16.94 61.26
CA SER A 20 -30.33 15.81 60.60
C SER A 20 -31.04 16.18 59.29
N ASP A 21 -31.46 17.43 59.14
CA ASP A 21 -32.15 17.97 57.96
C ASP A 21 -31.15 18.41 56.86
N THR A 22 -29.86 18.53 57.20
CA THR A 22 -28.79 18.80 56.22
C THR A 22 -28.44 17.49 55.49
N PRO A 23 -28.73 17.35 54.18
CA PRO A 23 -28.44 16.12 53.44
C PRO A 23 -26.94 15.83 53.43
N HIS A 24 -26.54 14.57 53.57
CA HIS A 24 -25.14 14.24 53.70
C HIS A 24 -24.42 14.53 52.35
N PRO A 25 -23.26 15.21 52.32
CA PRO A 25 -22.65 15.63 51.05
C PRO A 25 -22.28 14.46 50.13
N LEU A 26 -22.09 13.26 50.68
CA LEU A 26 -21.95 12.03 49.90
C LEU A 26 -23.23 11.63 49.16
N GLU A 27 -24.42 11.82 49.75
CA GLU A 27 -25.71 11.49 49.12
C GLU A 27 -26.02 12.43 47.95
N VAL A 28 -25.74 13.72 48.11
CA VAL A 28 -25.81 14.71 47.01
C VAL A 28 -24.81 14.34 45.89
N THR A 29 -23.58 14.00 46.26
CA THR A 29 -22.54 13.57 45.32
C THR A 29 -22.94 12.28 44.57
N ILE A 30 -23.54 11.31 45.26
CA ILE A 30 -24.02 10.03 44.71
C ILE A 30 -25.20 10.25 43.75
N THR A 31 -26.17 11.08 44.14
CA THR A 31 -27.36 11.37 43.33
C THR A 31 -27.05 12.20 42.07
N GLU A 32 -25.97 12.99 42.05
CA GLU A 32 -25.47 13.62 40.81
C GLU A 32 -24.58 12.70 39.96
N LEU A 33 -23.62 11.98 40.58
CA LEU A 33 -22.62 11.22 39.82
C LEU A 33 -23.18 9.95 39.18
N ILE A 34 -24.06 9.19 39.86
CA ILE A 34 -24.56 7.92 39.32
C ILE A 34 -25.37 8.15 38.02
N PRO A 35 -26.31 9.12 37.93
CA PRO A 35 -26.99 9.41 36.68
C PRO A 35 -26.05 9.91 35.58
N ARG A 36 -25.06 10.78 35.89
CA ARG A 36 -24.08 11.26 34.90
C ARG A 36 -23.21 10.12 34.35
N LEU A 37 -22.74 9.22 35.21
CA LEU A 37 -22.00 8.03 34.81
C LEU A 37 -22.89 7.09 33.97
N GLY A 38 -24.16 6.93 34.34
CA GLY A 38 -25.14 6.15 33.60
C GLY A 38 -25.35 6.64 32.16
N HIS A 39 -25.50 7.95 31.97
CA HIS A 39 -25.60 8.57 30.64
C HIS A 39 -24.31 8.39 29.84
N ALA A 40 -23.15 8.72 30.42
CA ALA A 40 -21.86 8.54 29.73
C ALA A 40 -21.59 7.08 29.31
N LEU A 41 -22.04 6.10 30.10
CA LEU A 41 -21.98 4.67 29.75
C LEU A 41 -23.06 4.22 28.76
N ALA A 42 -24.14 4.97 28.58
CA ALA A 42 -25.11 4.76 27.51
C ALA A 42 -24.57 5.33 26.19
N ASP A 43 -24.06 6.57 26.20
CA ASP A 43 -23.45 7.24 25.05
C ASP A 43 -22.23 6.47 24.51
N LEU A 44 -21.36 5.98 25.40
CA LEU A 44 -20.22 5.13 25.03
C LEU A 44 -20.67 3.82 24.36
N ARG A 45 -21.77 3.21 24.83
CA ARG A 45 -22.33 2.00 24.19
C ARG A 45 -22.97 2.31 22.84
N ALA A 46 -23.68 3.43 22.71
CA ALA A 46 -24.26 3.87 21.45
C ALA A 46 -23.16 4.14 20.40
N SER A 47 -22.14 4.92 20.76
CA SER A 47 -20.99 5.20 19.89
C SER A 47 -20.20 3.92 19.54
N SER A 48 -20.04 2.99 20.49
CA SER A 48 -19.43 1.68 20.22
C SER A 48 -20.27 0.81 19.27
N ALA A 49 -21.60 0.92 19.30
CA ALA A 49 -22.48 0.19 18.38
C ALA A 49 -22.47 0.83 16.98
N GLU A 50 -22.54 2.16 16.90
CA GLU A 50 -22.45 2.94 15.66
C GLU A 50 -21.13 2.69 14.93
N THR A 51 -19.99 2.82 15.61
CA THR A 51 -18.67 2.56 15.03
C THR A 51 -18.52 1.10 14.58
N THR A 52 -19.12 0.14 15.29
CA THR A 52 -19.17 -1.27 14.87
C THR A 52 -20.03 -1.47 13.61
N ALA A 53 -21.15 -0.76 13.48
CA ALA A 53 -22.01 -0.80 12.30
C ALA A 53 -21.31 -0.17 11.08
N ALA A 54 -20.72 1.03 11.24
CA ALA A 54 -19.95 1.70 10.19
C ALA A 54 -18.74 0.86 9.73
N PHE A 55 -18.04 0.18 10.65
CA PHE A 55 -16.94 -0.72 10.31
C PHE A 55 -17.41 -1.95 9.50
N LYS A 56 -18.54 -2.57 9.86
CA LYS A 56 -19.16 -3.64 9.07
C LYS A 56 -19.56 -3.16 7.67
N GLN A 57 -20.15 -1.97 7.57
CA GLN A 57 -20.55 -1.37 6.31
C GLN A 57 -19.32 -1.10 5.41
N ALA A 58 -18.25 -0.53 5.97
CA ALA A 58 -17.00 -0.29 5.26
C ALA A 58 -16.36 -1.59 4.72
N ILE A 59 -16.35 -2.68 5.52
CA ILE A 59 -15.90 -4.00 5.06
C ILE A 59 -16.79 -4.50 3.90
N SER A 60 -18.11 -4.39 4.00
CA SER A 60 -19.00 -4.87 2.93
C SER A 60 -18.85 -4.09 1.62
N ALA A 61 -18.61 -2.78 1.68
CA ALA A 61 -18.29 -1.97 0.49
C ALA A 61 -16.93 -2.37 -0.11
N GLN A 62 -15.89 -2.48 0.73
CA GLN A 62 -14.55 -2.89 0.29
C GLN A 62 -14.56 -4.28 -0.36
N GLN A 63 -15.37 -5.22 0.13
CA GLN A 63 -15.53 -6.56 -0.46
C GLN A 63 -16.12 -6.48 -1.89
N VAL A 64 -17.18 -5.69 -2.09
CA VAL A 64 -17.80 -5.49 -3.41
C VAL A 64 -16.83 -4.82 -4.39
N ASP A 65 -16.03 -3.85 -3.94
CA ASP A 65 -15.01 -3.21 -4.80
C ASP A 65 -13.87 -4.18 -5.16
N ILE A 66 -13.46 -5.06 -4.25
CA ILE A 66 -12.46 -6.13 -4.52
C ILE A 66 -13.02 -7.12 -5.56
N GLU A 67 -14.26 -7.58 -5.40
CA GLU A 67 -14.91 -8.50 -6.35
C GLU A 67 -15.08 -7.85 -7.73
N ARG A 68 -15.45 -6.56 -7.78
CA ARG A 68 -15.55 -5.79 -9.02
C ARG A 68 -14.20 -5.61 -9.71
N LEU A 69 -13.13 -5.38 -8.95
CA LEU A 69 -11.77 -5.29 -9.47
C LEU A 69 -11.29 -6.64 -10.04
N HIS A 70 -11.61 -7.75 -9.36
CA HIS A 70 -11.27 -9.10 -9.81
C HIS A 70 -11.90 -9.43 -11.17
N HIS A 71 -13.22 -9.26 -11.31
CA HIS A 71 -13.94 -9.47 -12.58
C HIS A 71 -13.48 -8.50 -13.70
N GLY A 72 -13.00 -7.31 -13.33
CA GLY A 72 -12.38 -6.36 -14.26
C GLY A 72 -11.03 -6.86 -14.78
N LEU A 73 -10.18 -7.38 -13.89
CA LEU A 73 -8.87 -7.92 -14.21
C LEU A 73 -8.98 -9.21 -15.03
N GLU A 74 -9.88 -10.13 -14.67
CA GLU A 74 -10.15 -11.36 -15.43
C GLU A 74 -10.58 -11.04 -16.87
N ARG A 75 -11.51 -10.10 -17.06
CA ARG A 75 -11.92 -9.63 -18.40
C ARG A 75 -10.75 -9.00 -19.16
N ALA A 76 -9.89 -8.23 -18.50
CA ALA A 76 -8.72 -7.64 -19.13
C ALA A 76 -7.69 -8.69 -19.58
N VAL A 77 -7.45 -9.73 -18.77
CA VAL A 77 -6.58 -10.87 -19.10
C VAL A 77 -7.12 -11.66 -20.29
N ILE A 78 -8.44 -11.92 -20.34
CA ILE A 78 -9.08 -12.60 -21.48
C ILE A 78 -8.91 -11.77 -22.77
N MET A 79 -9.24 -10.48 -22.76
CA MET A 79 -9.07 -9.61 -23.94
C MET A 79 -7.60 -9.49 -24.38
N LEU A 80 -6.64 -9.53 -23.45
CA LEU A 80 -5.22 -9.54 -23.75
C LEU A 80 -4.80 -10.86 -24.41
N SER A 81 -5.25 -12.01 -23.87
CA SER A 81 -5.00 -13.34 -24.45
C SER A 81 -5.53 -13.43 -25.88
N GLU A 82 -6.80 -13.09 -26.10
CA GLU A 82 -7.38 -13.02 -27.45
C GLU A 82 -6.59 -12.08 -28.38
N SER A 83 -6.05 -10.97 -27.85
CA SER A 83 -5.31 -10.01 -28.65
C SER A 83 -3.88 -10.45 -28.97
N ILE A 84 -3.30 -11.36 -28.18
CA ILE A 84 -2.05 -12.05 -28.49
C ILE A 84 -2.34 -13.09 -29.57
N GLU A 85 -3.32 -13.98 -29.38
CA GLU A 85 -3.67 -14.98 -30.40
C GLU A 85 -4.13 -14.36 -31.74
N ARG A 86 -4.77 -13.18 -31.71
CA ARG A 86 -5.14 -12.44 -32.94
C ARG A 86 -3.91 -11.86 -33.66
N ARG A 87 -2.84 -11.52 -32.92
CA ARG A 87 -1.55 -11.14 -33.51
C ARG A 87 -0.85 -12.38 -34.06
N ASP A 88 -0.74 -13.45 -33.28
CA ASP A 88 -0.01 -14.67 -33.68
C ASP A 88 -0.57 -15.26 -34.98
N ARG A 89 -1.90 -15.38 -35.12
CA ARG A 89 -2.55 -15.79 -36.38
C ARG A 89 -2.27 -14.84 -37.56
N ALA A 90 -2.16 -13.54 -37.31
CA ALA A 90 -1.81 -12.55 -38.34
C ALA A 90 -0.32 -12.62 -38.72
N ASP A 91 0.54 -13.02 -37.79
CA ASP A 91 1.98 -13.22 -38.00
C ASP A 91 2.25 -14.52 -38.77
N GLU A 92 1.56 -15.62 -38.43
CA GLU A 92 1.50 -16.85 -39.23
C GLU A 92 1.00 -16.57 -40.65
N GLY A 93 -0.07 -15.78 -40.80
CA GLY A 93 -0.60 -15.38 -42.10
C GLY A 93 0.43 -14.61 -42.95
N ARG A 94 1.21 -13.71 -42.34
CA ARG A 94 2.32 -13.02 -43.04
C ARG A 94 3.43 -13.99 -43.45
N ALA A 95 3.79 -14.94 -42.58
CA ALA A 95 4.80 -15.96 -42.89
C ALA A 95 4.37 -16.88 -44.05
N GLN A 96 3.11 -17.31 -44.09
CA GLN A 96 2.56 -18.10 -45.20
C GLN A 96 2.57 -17.32 -46.52
N VAL A 97 2.18 -16.03 -46.51
CA VAL A 97 2.26 -15.17 -47.71
C VAL A 97 3.71 -14.99 -48.17
N GLN A 98 4.66 -14.79 -47.26
CA GLN A 98 6.09 -14.73 -47.59
C GLN A 98 6.59 -16.05 -48.23
N GLN A 99 6.17 -17.20 -47.71
CA GLN A 99 6.52 -18.51 -48.27
C GLN A 99 5.95 -18.71 -49.69
N VAL A 100 4.70 -18.32 -49.93
CA VAL A 100 4.05 -18.40 -51.26
C VAL A 100 4.69 -17.43 -52.26
N VAL A 101 5.05 -16.22 -51.84
CA VAL A 101 5.78 -15.27 -52.69
C VAL A 101 7.17 -15.80 -53.03
N MET A 102 7.90 -16.36 -52.07
CA MET A 102 9.24 -16.91 -52.29
C MET A 102 9.20 -18.14 -53.22
N SER A 103 8.26 -19.07 -53.03
CA SER A 103 8.10 -20.24 -53.91
C SER A 103 7.70 -19.82 -55.32
N SER A 104 6.83 -18.81 -55.46
CA SER A 104 6.46 -18.23 -56.76
C SER A 104 7.66 -17.61 -57.48
N ILE A 105 8.56 -16.91 -56.77
CA ILE A 105 9.78 -16.35 -57.34
C ILE A 105 10.76 -17.45 -57.76
N CYS A 106 10.95 -18.49 -56.95
CA CYS A 106 11.76 -19.65 -57.32
C CYS A 106 11.20 -20.37 -58.55
N ALA A 107 9.87 -20.52 -58.65
CA ALA A 107 9.22 -21.10 -59.82
C ALA A 107 9.37 -20.21 -61.07
N LEU A 108 9.22 -18.88 -60.94
CA LEU A 108 9.45 -17.93 -62.03
C LEU A 108 10.91 -17.92 -62.50
N ALA A 109 11.88 -17.99 -61.59
CA ALA A 109 13.29 -18.11 -61.93
C ALA A 109 13.60 -19.44 -62.64
N GLY A 110 13.00 -20.54 -62.17
CA GLY A 110 13.06 -21.85 -62.83
C GLY A 110 12.50 -21.83 -64.25
N ALA A 111 11.28 -21.30 -64.43
CA ALA A 111 10.65 -21.14 -65.74
C ALA A 111 11.44 -20.19 -66.67
N SER A 112 12.02 -19.12 -66.12
CA SER A 112 12.92 -18.23 -66.88
C SER A 112 14.21 -18.94 -67.32
N SER A 113 14.66 -19.96 -66.60
CA SER A 113 15.84 -20.76 -66.97
C SER A 113 15.54 -21.83 -68.03
N THR A 114 14.31 -22.37 -68.08
CA THR A 114 13.89 -23.30 -69.16
C THR A 114 13.45 -22.57 -70.43
N LEU A 115 13.14 -21.27 -70.36
CA LEU A 115 12.96 -20.38 -71.52
C LEU A 115 14.28 -19.89 -72.15
N GLN A 116 15.42 -20.56 -71.88
CA GLN A 116 16.71 -20.27 -72.51
C GLN A 116 16.73 -20.66 -73.99
N SER A 117 16.14 -19.80 -74.83
CA SER A 117 16.18 -19.90 -76.29
C SER A 117 16.63 -18.57 -76.92
N THR A 118 17.85 -18.60 -77.47
CA THR A 118 18.36 -17.76 -78.57
C THR A 118 18.34 -16.22 -78.50
N HIS A 119 17.93 -15.55 -77.42
CA HIS A 119 18.05 -14.08 -77.30
C HIS A 119 18.73 -13.60 -75.99
N THR A 120 19.97 -13.12 -76.09
CA THR A 120 20.84 -12.82 -74.93
C THR A 120 20.48 -11.54 -74.18
N HIS A 121 20.32 -10.40 -74.86
CA HIS A 121 20.20 -9.09 -74.18
C HIS A 121 18.96 -8.95 -73.28
N GLN A 122 17.83 -9.57 -73.63
CA GLN A 122 16.60 -9.48 -72.86
C GLN A 122 16.67 -10.30 -71.56
N HIS A 123 17.47 -11.38 -71.56
CA HIS A 123 17.67 -12.27 -70.41
C HIS A 123 18.33 -11.55 -69.22
N GLU A 124 19.39 -10.75 -69.45
CA GLU A 124 20.06 -10.01 -68.38
C GLU A 124 19.11 -9.03 -67.66
N GLN A 125 18.31 -8.27 -68.42
CA GLN A 125 17.37 -7.30 -67.85
C GLN A 125 16.28 -8.01 -67.02
N GLN A 126 15.77 -9.14 -67.50
CA GLN A 126 14.79 -9.95 -66.78
C GLN A 126 15.39 -10.58 -65.50
N GLN A 127 16.63 -11.06 -65.57
CA GLN A 127 17.36 -11.64 -64.44
C GLN A 127 17.72 -10.59 -63.38
N GLN A 128 18.11 -9.37 -63.79
CA GLN A 128 18.28 -8.22 -62.89
C GLN A 128 16.96 -7.83 -62.22
N THR A 129 15.84 -7.83 -62.97
CA THR A 129 14.51 -7.51 -62.42
C THR A 129 14.08 -8.53 -61.35
N LEU A 130 14.31 -9.82 -61.58
CA LEU A 130 14.07 -10.86 -60.56
C LEU A 130 14.95 -10.66 -59.31
N GLN A 131 16.25 -10.35 -59.48
CA GLN A 131 17.13 -10.03 -58.33
C GLN A 131 16.73 -8.74 -57.59
N MET A 132 16.14 -7.76 -58.30
CA MET A 132 15.62 -6.53 -57.69
C MET A 132 14.38 -6.82 -56.84
N LEU A 133 13.44 -7.63 -57.35
CA LEU A 133 12.25 -8.07 -56.60
C LEU A 133 12.63 -8.87 -55.35
N VAL A 134 13.60 -9.80 -55.45
CA VAL A 134 14.15 -10.53 -54.29
C VAL A 134 14.75 -9.57 -53.25
N ARG A 135 15.52 -8.56 -53.68
CA ARG A 135 16.08 -7.55 -52.75
C ARG A 135 15.00 -6.70 -52.08
N LEU A 136 14.01 -6.21 -52.83
CA LEU A 136 12.91 -5.38 -52.29
C LEU A 136 12.09 -6.12 -51.23
N LEU A 137 11.81 -7.41 -51.48
CA LEU A 137 11.14 -8.27 -50.51
C LEU A 137 12.03 -8.54 -49.29
N ALA A 138 13.32 -8.84 -49.49
CA ALA A 138 14.26 -9.03 -48.37
C ALA A 138 14.40 -7.78 -47.49
N THR A 139 14.42 -6.57 -48.06
CA THR A 139 14.48 -5.30 -47.30
C THR A 139 13.18 -4.94 -46.59
N SER A 140 12.05 -5.53 -47.00
CA SER A 140 10.73 -5.32 -46.36
C SER A 140 10.51 -6.16 -45.09
N THR A 141 11.58 -6.75 -44.52
CA THR A 141 11.50 -7.69 -43.38
C THR A 141 11.98 -7.13 -42.04
N LEU A 142 12.38 -5.85 -41.96
CA LEU A 142 12.74 -5.21 -40.70
C LEU A 142 11.52 -5.20 -39.74
N PRO A 143 11.69 -5.61 -38.46
CA PRO A 143 10.58 -5.60 -37.50
C PRO A 143 10.16 -4.16 -37.19
N ALA A 144 8.86 -3.90 -37.22
CA ALA A 144 8.27 -2.60 -36.93
C ALA A 144 8.29 -2.28 -35.41
N LEU A 145 9.49 -2.07 -34.86
CA LEU A 145 9.70 -1.61 -33.48
C LEU A 145 9.84 -0.06 -33.42
N ALA A 146 8.93 0.64 -34.11
CA ALA A 146 8.77 2.08 -34.02
C ALA A 146 7.33 2.45 -34.40
N ASP A 147 6.56 2.96 -33.43
CA ASP A 147 5.33 3.70 -33.70
C ASP A 147 5.69 5.07 -34.29
N PRO A 148 4.99 5.49 -35.35
CA PRO A 148 4.45 6.85 -35.32
C PRO A 148 2.95 6.86 -35.64
N SER A 149 2.17 7.33 -34.67
CA SER A 149 0.73 7.58 -34.80
C SER A 149 0.41 8.49 -36.01
N PRO A 150 -0.69 8.24 -36.76
CA PRO A 150 -1.01 8.96 -37.98
C PRO A 150 -1.55 10.39 -37.71
N PRO A 151 -1.18 11.40 -38.52
CA PRO A 151 -1.81 12.71 -38.45
C PRO A 151 -3.20 12.66 -39.09
N ILE A 152 -4.26 12.61 -38.26
CA ILE A 152 -5.63 12.58 -38.76
C ILE A 152 -6.05 14.00 -39.19
N SER A 153 -6.16 14.21 -40.49
CA SER A 153 -6.74 15.43 -41.07
C SER A 153 -8.24 15.51 -40.78
N HIS A 154 -8.64 16.33 -39.82
CA HIS A 154 -10.04 16.67 -39.57
C HIS A 154 -10.33 18.13 -39.94
N SER A 155 -11.20 18.30 -40.93
CA SER A 155 -11.65 19.60 -41.42
C SER A 155 -12.44 20.35 -40.34
N THR A 156 -12.07 21.61 -40.08
CA THR A 156 -12.92 22.55 -39.37
C THR A 156 -14.17 22.88 -40.18
N PRO A 157 -15.32 23.02 -39.52
CA PRO A 157 -16.11 24.23 -39.68
C PRO A 157 -16.19 25.03 -38.36
N SER A 158 -16.18 26.36 -38.48
CA SER A 158 -16.30 27.31 -37.38
C SER A 158 -17.69 27.28 -36.74
N THR A 159 -17.82 27.69 -35.46
CA THR A 159 -18.88 28.62 -34.98
C THR A 159 -18.63 29.09 -33.53
N SER A 160 -18.75 30.42 -33.36
CA SER A 160 -18.96 31.23 -32.13
C SER A 160 -18.17 30.99 -30.82
N ALA A 161 -17.62 32.11 -30.33
CA ALA A 161 -17.26 32.42 -28.93
C ALA A 161 -18.53 32.54 -28.02
N PRO A 162 -18.49 32.88 -26.70
CA PRO A 162 -17.49 33.72 -26.03
C PRO A 162 -17.00 33.31 -24.62
N SER A 163 -16.04 34.10 -24.16
CA SER A 163 -15.31 34.08 -22.90
C SER A 163 -16.15 34.21 -21.61
N SER A 164 -15.58 33.75 -20.49
CA SER A 164 -15.57 34.55 -19.25
C SER A 164 -14.27 34.37 -18.48
N SER A 165 -13.69 35.48 -18.03
CA SER A 165 -12.71 35.55 -16.92
C SER A 165 -13.49 35.43 -15.57
N THR A 166 -12.95 35.46 -14.34
CA THR A 166 -11.73 36.10 -13.80
C THR A 166 -11.21 35.32 -12.54
N PRO A 167 -10.61 35.83 -11.42
CA PRO A 167 -9.37 35.23 -10.91
C PRO A 167 -9.34 34.69 -9.45
N VAL A 168 -8.18 34.14 -9.10
CA VAL A 168 -7.56 33.87 -7.77
C VAL A 168 -7.12 35.21 -7.09
N PRO A 169 -6.83 35.40 -5.76
CA PRO A 169 -6.67 34.53 -4.56
C PRO A 169 -7.59 35.01 -3.36
N PRO A 170 -7.25 35.02 -2.03
CA PRO A 170 -6.25 34.33 -1.18
C PRO A 170 -6.77 33.68 0.15
N LEU A 171 -5.85 33.16 0.95
CA LEU A 171 -6.01 32.71 2.36
C LEU A 171 -6.23 33.87 3.36
N PRO A 172 -6.73 33.56 4.58
CA PRO A 172 -6.25 34.19 5.81
C PRO A 172 -5.78 33.20 6.89
N MET A 173 -5.00 33.68 7.87
CA MET A 173 -4.42 32.90 8.99
C MET A 173 -5.18 33.08 10.33
N ARG A 174 -5.01 32.09 11.22
CA ARG A 174 -4.99 32.21 12.70
C ARG A 174 -4.20 30.99 13.23
N SER A 175 -3.21 31.04 14.13
CA SER A 175 -3.00 31.80 15.37
C SER A 175 -4.04 31.46 16.47
N GLN A 176 -3.76 31.26 17.77
CA GLN A 176 -2.59 31.04 18.65
C GLN A 176 -3.08 31.27 20.12
N GLU A 177 -2.51 30.76 21.22
CA GLU A 177 -1.62 29.61 21.50
C GLU A 177 -2.47 28.45 22.13
N ASP A 178 -2.32 27.82 23.33
CA ASP A 178 -1.28 27.71 24.38
C ASP A 178 -1.48 26.43 25.27
N SER A 179 -0.51 26.14 26.17
CA SER A 179 -0.57 25.52 27.53
C SER A 179 -1.49 24.30 27.86
N ALA A 180 -1.10 23.33 28.70
CA ALA A 180 0.17 23.08 29.40
C ALA A 180 0.35 21.61 29.88
N ALA A 181 1.61 21.32 30.25
CA ALA A 181 2.24 20.26 31.06
C ALA A 181 1.47 19.19 31.89
N ALA A 182 2.22 18.10 32.16
CA ALA A 182 2.07 17.07 33.21
C ALA A 182 0.92 16.04 33.05
N ALA A 183 0.98 14.84 33.65
CA ALA A 183 1.97 14.23 34.53
C ALA A 183 2.25 12.75 34.17
N SER A 184 3.35 12.18 34.68
CA SER A 184 3.61 10.73 34.61
C SER A 184 2.91 9.97 35.74
N ILE A 185 2.43 8.76 35.47
CA ILE A 185 2.15 7.75 36.50
C ILE A 185 2.65 6.40 35.99
N ALA A 186 3.28 5.60 36.85
CA ALA A 186 3.81 4.28 36.52
C ALA A 186 3.18 3.20 37.42
N SER A 187 2.76 2.10 36.81
CA SER A 187 2.46 0.78 37.38
C SER A 187 2.38 -0.15 36.16
N ASP A 188 3.16 -1.22 35.98
CA ASP A 188 3.69 -2.23 36.91
C ASP A 188 2.61 -2.98 37.68
N THR A 189 2.15 -4.09 37.09
CA THR A 189 1.52 -5.22 37.80
C THR A 189 1.68 -6.51 36.99
N LYS A 190 2.69 -7.27 37.37
CA LYS A 190 2.61 -8.71 37.72
C LYS A 190 1.77 -9.66 36.82
N ARG A 191 2.49 -10.42 36.00
CA ARG A 191 2.09 -11.69 35.35
C ARG A 191 1.66 -12.78 36.36
N PRO A 192 0.62 -13.57 36.04
CA PRO A 192 0.54 -14.99 36.38
C PRO A 192 0.82 -15.87 35.15
N SER A 193 1.52 -17.00 35.34
CA SER A 193 1.58 -18.06 34.33
C SER A 193 0.56 -19.15 34.68
N ALA A 194 -0.15 -19.68 33.69
CA ALA A 194 -0.90 -20.94 33.81
C ALA A 194 -0.35 -21.91 32.76
N SER A 195 -0.03 -23.13 33.18
CA SER A 195 0.51 -24.20 32.32
C SER A 195 -0.58 -25.24 32.08
N PHE A 196 -0.82 -25.60 30.82
CA PHE A 196 -1.61 -26.78 30.46
C PHE A 196 -0.93 -27.53 29.30
N GLN A 197 -0.91 -28.86 29.41
CA GLN A 197 -0.22 -29.80 28.53
C GLN A 197 -1.26 -30.72 27.88
N PRO A 198 -1.09 -31.17 26.61
CA PRO A 198 -2.18 -31.77 25.84
C PRO A 198 -2.28 -33.31 25.98
N PRO A 199 -3.47 -33.89 25.72
CA PRO A 199 -3.66 -35.32 25.43
C PRO A 199 -3.42 -35.66 23.94
N PRO A 200 -3.29 -36.95 23.56
CA PRO A 200 -2.67 -37.38 22.29
C PRO A 200 -3.65 -37.67 21.13
N MET A 201 -3.05 -37.91 19.94
CA MET A 201 -3.70 -38.45 18.74
C MET A 201 -4.23 -39.88 18.92
N PRO A 202 -5.18 -40.29 18.07
CA PRO A 202 -5.11 -41.58 17.38
C PRO A 202 -4.99 -41.40 15.85
N THR A 203 -4.21 -42.25 15.21
CA THR A 203 -4.00 -42.25 13.75
C THR A 203 -4.94 -43.24 13.05
N ALA A 204 -5.69 -42.77 12.06
CA ALA A 204 -6.31 -43.63 11.04
C ALA A 204 -6.38 -42.86 9.71
N SER A 205 -6.08 -43.55 8.59
CA SER A 205 -5.99 -42.94 7.27
C SER A 205 -7.17 -43.31 6.40
N SER A 206 -7.79 -42.33 5.75
CA SER A 206 -8.62 -42.53 4.56
C SER A 206 -8.59 -41.29 3.67
N VAL A 207 -8.38 -41.52 2.37
CA VAL A 207 -8.42 -40.51 1.31
C VAL A 207 -9.43 -40.99 0.28
N PRO A 208 -10.37 -40.13 -0.12
CA PRO A 208 -10.55 -39.95 -1.56
C PRO A 208 -10.77 -38.50 -2.00
N ALA A 209 -10.31 -38.21 -3.22
CA ALA A 209 -10.85 -37.27 -4.20
C ALA A 209 -11.22 -35.84 -3.74
N ALA A 210 -10.29 -34.92 -3.99
CA ALA A 210 -10.50 -33.64 -4.68
C ALA A 210 -11.91 -33.02 -4.66
N SER A 211 -12.06 -31.98 -3.83
CA SER A 211 -12.80 -30.78 -4.24
C SER A 211 -11.98 -29.56 -3.85
N SER A 212 -11.46 -28.83 -4.83
CA SER A 212 -10.66 -27.63 -4.61
C SER A 212 -11.57 -26.44 -4.29
N ALA A 213 -12.11 -26.43 -3.07
CA ALA A 213 -12.68 -25.22 -2.50
C ALA A 213 -11.60 -24.11 -2.55
N PRO A 214 -11.88 -22.93 -3.13
CA PRO A 214 -10.94 -21.82 -3.06
C PRO A 214 -10.68 -21.49 -1.58
N PRO A 215 -9.46 -21.08 -1.19
CA PRO A 215 -9.23 -20.61 0.17
C PRO A 215 -10.21 -19.46 0.47
N PRO A 216 -10.78 -19.38 1.69
CA PRO A 216 -11.72 -18.32 2.02
C PRO A 216 -11.04 -16.97 1.74
N PRO A 217 -11.75 -16.00 1.11
CA PRO A 217 -11.15 -14.72 0.78
C PRO A 217 -10.58 -14.11 2.06
N LEU A 218 -9.25 -13.92 2.09
CA LEU A 218 -8.58 -13.32 3.22
C LEU A 218 -9.14 -11.90 3.34
N ILE A 219 -9.96 -11.67 4.37
CA ILE A 219 -10.51 -10.34 4.66
C ILE A 219 -9.30 -9.45 4.96
N LEU A 220 -8.89 -8.64 3.97
CA LEU A 220 -7.70 -7.80 4.05
C LEU A 220 -8.01 -6.59 4.93
N LEU A 221 -8.02 -6.80 6.25
CA LEU A 221 -8.17 -5.74 7.25
C LEU A 221 -7.24 -4.56 6.90
N PRO A 222 -7.72 -3.30 6.89
CA PRO A 222 -6.91 -2.14 6.53
C PRO A 222 -5.56 -2.10 7.28
N ARG A 223 -4.48 -2.45 6.58
CA ARG A 223 -3.15 -2.69 7.18
C ARG A 223 -2.45 -1.37 7.46
N THR A 224 -2.81 -0.76 8.60
CA THR A 224 -2.25 0.51 9.08
C THR A 224 -0.74 0.42 9.30
N ILE A 225 -0.01 1.54 9.19
CA ILE A 225 1.45 1.54 9.35
C ILE A 225 1.89 0.99 10.72
N LEU A 226 1.08 1.19 11.77
CA LEU A 226 1.37 0.72 13.12
C LEU A 226 1.15 -0.81 13.25
N CYS A 227 0.24 -1.39 12.49
CA CYS A 227 0.09 -2.85 12.39
C CYS A 227 1.27 -3.50 11.65
N ILE A 228 1.86 -2.81 10.67
CA ILE A 228 3.10 -3.24 10.00
C ILE A 228 4.29 -3.10 10.97
N ALA A 229 4.41 -1.96 11.65
CA ALA A 229 5.49 -1.67 12.59
C ALA A 229 5.53 -2.57 13.83
N ALA A 230 4.41 -3.22 14.19
CA ALA A 230 4.38 -4.26 15.22
C ALA A 230 5.03 -5.59 14.77
N LYS A 231 5.18 -5.81 13.46
CA LYS A 231 5.79 -7.02 12.87
C LYS A 231 7.22 -6.80 12.37
N VAL A 232 7.52 -5.60 11.86
CA VAL A 232 8.83 -5.24 11.30
C VAL A 232 9.85 -4.94 12.40
N ASN A 233 10.84 -5.83 12.55
CA ASN A 233 11.93 -5.69 13.54
C ASN A 233 13.34 -5.52 12.94
N THR A 234 13.51 -5.72 11.64
CA THR A 234 14.80 -5.52 10.91
C THR A 234 14.68 -4.53 9.74
N VAL A 235 15.81 -3.96 9.33
CA VAL A 235 15.94 -3.13 8.12
C VAL A 235 15.63 -3.93 6.86
N SER A 236 16.03 -5.19 6.81
CA SER A 236 15.63 -6.13 5.75
C SER A 236 14.11 -6.29 5.62
N GLN A 237 13.39 -6.52 6.73
CA GLN A 237 11.92 -6.58 6.71
C GLN A 237 11.29 -5.23 6.36
N LEU A 238 11.87 -4.13 6.83
CA LEU A 238 11.42 -2.78 6.52
C LEU A 238 11.51 -2.51 5.01
N ALA A 239 12.64 -2.82 4.37
CA ALA A 239 12.81 -2.66 2.92
C ALA A 239 11.79 -3.49 2.13
N VAL A 240 11.56 -4.75 2.52
CA VAL A 240 10.54 -5.60 1.86
C VAL A 240 9.14 -5.01 1.99
N GLU A 241 8.67 -4.71 3.21
CA GLU A 241 7.32 -4.14 3.41
C GLU A 241 7.18 -2.71 2.84
N TRP A 242 8.28 -1.98 2.64
CA TRP A 242 8.26 -0.64 2.06
C TRP A 242 8.16 -0.62 0.54
N TYR A 243 9.04 -1.34 -0.17
CA TYR A 243 9.08 -1.33 -1.64
C TYR A 243 8.17 -2.40 -2.26
N ALA A 244 8.27 -3.65 -1.82
CA ALA A 244 7.51 -4.77 -2.41
C ALA A 244 6.14 -4.96 -1.75
N GLY A 245 6.05 -4.69 -0.45
CA GLY A 245 4.90 -5.07 0.37
C GLY A 245 4.97 -6.53 0.83
N LYS A 246 3.88 -7.02 1.41
CA LYS A 246 3.83 -8.37 2.00
C LYS A 246 2.40 -8.86 2.19
N ASP A 247 2.22 -10.18 2.25
CA ASP A 247 0.97 -10.86 2.56
C ASP A 247 -0.22 -10.40 1.67
N GLY A 248 0.05 -10.14 0.38
CA GLY A 248 -0.92 -9.65 -0.61
C GLY A 248 -1.11 -8.12 -0.67
N TYR A 249 -0.51 -7.35 0.24
CA TYR A 249 -0.60 -5.89 0.23
C TYR A 249 0.55 -5.25 -0.56
N MET A 250 0.24 -4.18 -1.31
CA MET A 250 1.25 -3.32 -1.92
C MET A 250 2.22 -2.71 -0.89
N GLY A 251 3.44 -2.42 -1.32
CA GLY A 251 4.46 -1.73 -0.52
C GLY A 251 3.99 -0.39 0.04
N VAL A 252 4.49 -0.04 1.23
CA VAL A 252 4.15 1.23 1.90
C VAL A 252 4.45 2.44 1.02
N LEU A 253 5.50 2.41 0.19
CA LEU A 253 5.83 3.51 -0.72
C LEU A 253 4.70 3.80 -1.72
N ALA A 254 4.29 2.79 -2.50
CA ALA A 254 3.20 2.91 -3.46
C ALA A 254 1.86 3.29 -2.81
N ARG A 255 1.60 2.81 -1.58
CA ARG A 255 0.41 3.20 -0.80
C ARG A 255 0.46 4.66 -0.32
N LEU A 256 1.63 5.21 -0.02
CA LEU A 256 1.80 6.64 0.29
C LEU A 256 1.60 7.52 -0.95
N GLU A 257 2.11 7.08 -2.11
CA GLU A 257 1.92 7.75 -3.40
C GLU A 257 0.45 7.76 -3.84
N ALA A 258 -0.26 6.65 -3.64
CA ALA A 258 -1.70 6.52 -3.81
C ALA A 258 -2.55 7.27 -2.74
N LYS A 259 -1.91 7.93 -1.76
CA LYS A 259 -2.54 8.68 -0.65
C LYS A 259 -3.49 7.83 0.19
N ASP A 260 -3.14 6.56 0.44
CA ASP A 260 -3.93 5.62 1.22
C ASP A 260 -4.13 6.09 2.68
N GLN A 261 -5.35 6.52 2.99
CA GLN A 261 -5.74 7.02 4.30
C GLN A 261 -5.65 5.94 5.40
N ALA A 262 -5.70 4.65 5.05
CA ALA A 262 -5.58 3.56 6.02
C ALA A 262 -4.16 3.42 6.60
N LEU A 263 -3.11 3.88 5.88
CA LEU A 263 -1.76 3.96 6.47
C LEU A 263 -1.72 4.92 7.65
N ASP A 264 -2.39 6.06 7.51
CA ASP A 264 -2.36 7.18 8.44
C ASP A 264 -3.41 7.08 9.57
N ALA A 265 -4.04 5.92 9.72
CA ALA A 265 -4.89 5.59 10.87
C ALA A 265 -4.11 5.73 12.19
N LYS A 266 -4.70 6.42 13.17
CA LYS A 266 -4.04 6.94 14.40
C LYS A 266 -3.06 8.12 14.16
N GLY A 267 -3.12 8.75 12.98
CA GLY A 267 -2.69 10.12 12.70
C GLY A 267 -1.25 10.43 13.06
N ALA A 268 -1.05 11.28 14.07
CA ALA A 268 0.28 11.77 14.46
C ALA A 268 1.27 10.65 14.83
N ALA A 269 0.80 9.51 15.34
CA ALA A 269 1.65 8.35 15.62
C ALA A 269 2.09 7.62 14.33
N ALA A 270 1.17 7.47 13.37
CA ALA A 270 1.44 6.89 12.06
C ALA A 270 2.46 7.73 11.28
N ARG A 271 2.21 9.04 11.14
CA ARG A 271 3.12 9.98 10.46
C ARG A 271 4.52 10.00 11.07
N LYS A 272 4.64 10.00 12.41
CA LYS A 272 5.95 9.92 13.09
C LYS A 272 6.69 8.61 12.79
N GLN A 273 5.99 7.49 12.60
CA GLN A 273 6.60 6.21 12.21
C GLN A 273 7.05 6.22 10.74
N ILE A 274 6.23 6.77 9.83
CA ILE A 274 6.58 6.93 8.40
C ILE A 274 7.84 7.79 8.25
N CYS A 275 7.94 8.93 8.96
CA CYS A 275 9.12 9.78 8.94
C CYS A 275 10.38 9.09 9.49
N ARG A 276 10.25 8.23 10.51
CA ARG A 276 11.38 7.40 11.01
C ARG A 276 11.85 6.40 9.96
N TRP A 277 10.91 5.69 9.33
CA TRP A 277 11.22 4.68 8.31
C TRP A 277 11.89 5.29 7.08
N ARG A 278 11.41 6.46 6.61
CA ARG A 278 12.05 7.19 5.51
C ARG A 278 13.52 7.56 5.80
N ARG A 279 13.91 7.85 7.04
CA ARG A 279 15.32 8.11 7.40
C ARG A 279 16.19 6.86 7.31
N VAL A 280 15.71 5.74 7.84
CA VAL A 280 16.42 4.45 7.78
C VAL A 280 16.60 4.00 6.33
N LEU A 281 15.57 4.17 5.51
CA LEU A 281 15.59 3.82 4.09
C LEU A 281 16.38 4.82 3.23
N GLY A 282 16.40 6.11 3.57
CA GLY A 282 17.28 7.08 2.91
C GLY A 282 18.77 6.75 3.09
N VAL A 283 19.16 6.19 4.24
CA VAL A 283 20.52 5.65 4.46
C VAL A 283 20.75 4.34 3.68
N LEU A 284 19.72 3.51 3.48
CA LEU A 284 19.81 2.32 2.64
C LEU A 284 20.02 2.71 1.16
N GLU A 285 19.29 3.71 0.67
CA GLU A 285 19.41 4.29 -0.68
C GLU A 285 20.74 5.05 -0.88
N GLU A 286 21.30 5.64 0.19
CA GLU A 286 22.64 6.24 0.21
C GLU A 286 23.74 5.17 0.09
N LEU A 287 23.62 4.03 0.78
CA LEU A 287 24.54 2.90 0.60
C LEU A 287 24.44 2.27 -0.79
N GLU A 288 23.23 2.20 -1.36
CA GLU A 288 22.98 1.70 -2.71
C GLU A 288 23.63 2.61 -3.77
N ARG A 289 23.47 3.94 -3.64
CA ARG A 289 24.00 4.94 -4.59
C ARG A 289 25.49 5.21 -4.43
N ASP A 290 25.94 5.48 -3.21
CA ASP A 290 27.26 6.07 -2.96
C ASP A 290 28.34 5.00 -2.70
N ARG A 291 27.95 3.72 -2.57
CA ARG A 291 28.86 2.57 -2.43
C ARG A 291 28.56 1.42 -3.41
N GLY A 292 27.51 1.51 -4.21
CA GLY A 292 27.12 0.45 -5.15
C GLY A 292 26.67 -0.85 -4.47
N TRP A 293 26.27 -0.80 -3.20
CA TRP A 293 25.86 -1.98 -2.44
C TRP A 293 24.46 -2.42 -2.85
N SER A 294 24.26 -3.71 -3.15
CA SER A 294 22.91 -4.23 -3.37
C SER A 294 22.05 -4.08 -2.10
N ARG A 295 20.78 -3.70 -2.28
CA ARG A 295 19.85 -3.34 -1.20
C ARG A 295 19.79 -4.38 -0.08
N ASP A 296 19.76 -5.67 -0.42
CA ASP A 296 19.76 -6.77 0.56
C ASP A 296 21.08 -6.91 1.31
N THR A 297 22.21 -6.54 0.70
CA THR A 297 23.52 -6.56 1.35
C THR A 297 23.67 -5.39 2.31
N ALA A 298 23.27 -4.19 1.88
CA ALA A 298 23.19 -3.02 2.75
C ALA A 298 22.24 -3.26 3.94
N ALA A 299 21.03 -3.77 3.71
CA ALA A 299 20.07 -4.07 4.77
C ALA A 299 20.62 -5.11 5.77
N ARG A 300 21.29 -6.17 5.29
CA ARG A 300 21.95 -7.17 6.16
C ARG A 300 23.13 -6.60 6.95
N ALA A 301 23.91 -5.69 6.39
CA ALA A 301 24.97 -4.98 7.10
C ALA A 301 24.40 -4.07 8.20
N MET A 302 23.36 -3.29 7.88
CA MET A 302 22.62 -2.45 8.82
C MET A 302 22.03 -3.29 9.96
N ASP A 303 21.38 -4.42 9.66
CA ASP A 303 20.85 -5.37 10.65
C ASP A 303 21.93 -6.00 11.53
N THR A 304 23.11 -6.25 10.96
CA THR A 304 24.25 -6.77 11.72
C THR A 304 24.80 -5.71 12.68
N GLN A 305 24.86 -4.44 12.27
CA GLN A 305 25.21 -3.34 13.16
C GLN A 305 24.15 -3.08 14.24
N LEU A 306 22.86 -3.21 13.94
CA LEU A 306 21.80 -3.14 14.94
C LEU A 306 21.96 -4.21 16.03
N LYS A 307 22.25 -5.45 15.63
CA LYS A 307 22.52 -6.56 16.56
C LYS A 307 23.77 -6.32 17.40
N LYS A 308 24.90 -5.90 16.78
CA LYS A 308 26.16 -5.57 17.47
C LYS A 308 25.94 -4.52 18.57
N ASN A 309 25.23 -3.43 18.25
CA ASN A 309 24.99 -2.32 19.18
C ASN A 309 23.76 -2.50 20.10
N LYS A 310 23.04 -3.63 20.00
CA LYS A 310 21.77 -3.89 20.71
C LYS A 310 20.72 -2.78 20.50
N HIS A 311 20.67 -2.20 19.30
CA HIS A 311 19.77 -1.11 18.94
C HIS A 311 18.57 -1.62 18.13
N GLY A 312 17.40 -1.03 18.36
CA GLY A 312 16.21 -1.27 17.52
C GLY A 312 16.06 -0.23 16.41
N LEU A 313 15.22 -0.53 15.41
CA LEU A 313 14.88 0.39 14.30
C LEU A 313 14.48 1.81 14.74
N ARG A 314 13.83 1.94 15.91
CA ARG A 314 13.46 3.24 16.48
C ARG A 314 14.69 4.04 16.93
N THR A 315 15.60 3.42 17.68
CA THR A 315 16.86 4.04 18.11
C THR A 315 17.70 4.42 16.90
N LEU A 316 17.73 3.59 15.86
CA LEU A 316 18.40 3.90 14.60
C LEU A 316 17.81 5.14 13.92
N ALA A 317 16.49 5.21 13.76
CA ALA A 317 15.82 6.33 13.11
C ALA A 317 15.88 7.66 13.90
N ASP A 318 16.13 7.57 15.21
CA ASP A 318 16.34 8.72 16.10
C ASP A 318 17.83 9.12 16.17
N ASN A 319 18.77 8.19 15.96
CA ASN A 319 20.22 8.46 15.81
C ASN A 319 20.54 9.05 14.42
N ILE A 320 20.04 8.46 13.34
CA ILE A 320 20.20 8.94 11.95
C ILE A 320 19.63 10.36 11.76
N ALA A 321 18.73 10.80 12.65
CA ALA A 321 18.18 12.15 12.67
C ALA A 321 19.15 13.25 13.16
N LYS A 322 20.40 12.89 13.49
CA LYS A 322 21.50 13.82 13.78
C LYS A 322 22.65 13.51 12.83
N ASP A 323 23.08 14.47 12.02
CA ASP A 323 24.04 14.17 10.94
C ASP A 323 25.41 13.70 11.44
N ASP A 324 25.91 14.20 12.58
CA ASP A 324 27.16 13.70 13.18
C ASP A 324 27.06 12.21 13.57
N ALA A 325 25.92 11.82 14.16
CA ALA A 325 25.68 10.44 14.59
C ALA A 325 25.38 9.52 13.40
N ARG A 326 24.73 10.04 12.36
CA ARG A 326 24.56 9.37 11.05
C ARG A 326 25.92 9.11 10.40
N ALA A 327 26.79 10.12 10.32
CA ALA A 327 28.13 10.01 9.74
C ALA A 327 29.00 9.02 10.52
N ALA A 328 29.02 9.10 11.86
CA ALA A 328 29.72 8.14 12.71
C ALA A 328 29.18 6.71 12.56
N TRP A 329 27.86 6.53 12.46
CA TRP A 329 27.25 5.21 12.27
C TRP A 329 27.52 4.64 10.87
N MET A 330 27.53 5.47 9.83
CA MET A 330 27.93 5.10 8.47
C MET A 330 29.41 4.69 8.41
N ALA A 331 30.30 5.41 9.07
CA ALA A 331 31.71 5.05 9.19
C ALA A 331 31.88 3.69 9.91
N LEU A 332 31.18 3.47 11.03
CA LEU A 332 31.17 2.18 11.73
C LEU A 332 30.58 1.04 10.89
N LEU A 333 29.59 1.32 10.03
CA LEU A 333 28.98 0.32 9.16
C LEU A 333 29.92 -0.10 8.03
N VAL A 334 30.60 0.85 7.37
CA VAL A 334 31.61 0.58 6.33
C VAL A 334 32.85 -0.08 6.93
N ALA A 335 33.27 0.27 8.14
CA ALA A 335 34.42 -0.34 8.83
C ALA A 335 34.13 -1.75 9.41
N ALA A 336 32.95 -2.31 9.17
CA ALA A 336 32.50 -3.57 9.76
C ALA A 336 32.00 -4.60 8.73
N THR A 337 32.31 -4.38 7.45
CA THR A 337 32.03 -5.22 6.28
C THR A 337 33.32 -5.46 5.50
#